data_AF-A0A3C0FBZ4-F1
#
_entry.id   AF-A0A3C0FBZ4-F1
#
_cell.length_a   1.000
_cell.length_b   1.000
_cell.length_c   1.000
_cell.angle_alpha   90.00
_cell.angle_beta   90.00
_cell.angle_gamma   90.00
#
_symmetry.space_group_name_H-M   'P 1'
#
loop_
_entity.id
_entity.type
_entity.pdbx_description
1 polymer ?
#
loop_
_entity_poly.entity_id
_entity_poly.type
_entity_poly.pdbx_seq_one_letter_code
_entity_poly.pdbx_strand_id
1 'polypeptide(L)' 'MAPRTLHYEAGMAKMAKRGSAVSGDSVVARELVDGRLVVGLSDGMGAGARAAVESKATVFVAGTAPAEWV' A
#
# COMPACT_ATOMS: atom_id res chain seq x y z
N MET A 1 -12.84 19.19 17.05
CA MET A 1 -13.29 19.44 15.66
C MET A 1 -13.67 18.10 15.07
N ALA A 2 -14.89 17.93 14.53
CA ALA A 2 -15.28 16.66 13.92
C ALA A 2 -14.49 16.43 12.62
N PRO A 3 -14.14 15.18 12.27
CA PRO A 3 -13.48 14.87 10.99
C PRO A 3 -14.36 15.29 9.81
N ARG A 4 -13.74 15.75 8.71
CA ARG A 4 -14.47 16.03 7.47
C ARG A 4 -14.58 14.76 6.64
N THR A 5 -15.79 14.43 6.20
CA THR A 5 -16.03 13.36 5.23
C THR A 5 -15.73 13.88 3.82
N LEU A 6 -14.95 13.11 3.05
CA LEU A 6 -14.61 13.41 1.66
C LEU A 6 -15.00 12.23 0.78
N HIS A 7 -15.50 12.52 -0.42
CA HIS A 7 -15.63 11.50 -1.47
C HIS A 7 -14.27 11.28 -2.13
N TYR A 8 -13.93 10.03 -2.45
CA TYR A 8 -12.65 9.69 -3.06
C TYR A 8 -12.80 8.62 -4.14
N GLU A 9 -11.85 8.62 -5.06
CA GLU A 9 -11.60 7.55 -6.03
C GLU A 9 -10.10 7.26 -6.02
N ALA A 10 -9.73 5.98 -6.01
CA ALA A 10 -8.33 5.56 -5.93
C ALA A 10 -7.99 4.57 -7.03
N GLY A 11 -6.93 4.85 -7.78
CA GLY A 11 -6.37 3.97 -8.80
C GLY A 11 -4.89 3.69 -8.53
N MET A 12 -4.40 2.56 -9.02
CA MET A 12 -3.01 2.14 -8.82
C MET A 12 -2.37 1.78 -10.16
N ALA A 13 -1.19 2.34 -10.43
CA ALA A 13 -0.35 1.97 -11.55
C ALA A 13 1.06 1.66 -11.03
N LYS A 14 1.69 0.60 -11.53
CA LYS A 14 3.04 0.17 -11.13
C LYS A 14 3.83 -0.31 -12.34
N MET A 15 5.14 -0.14 -12.28
CA MET A 15 6.05 -0.55 -13.34
C MET A 15 7.30 -1.19 -12.73
N ALA A 16 7.73 -2.32 -13.29
CA ALA A 16 8.98 -2.94 -12.90
C ALA A 16 10.19 -2.14 -13.41
N LYS A 17 11.31 -2.21 -12.69
CA LYS A 17 12.59 -1.68 -13.17
C LYS A 17 12.95 -2.34 -14.51
N ARG A 18 13.57 -1.57 -15.42
CA ARG A 18 14.03 -2.08 -16.73
C ARG A 18 14.84 -3.37 -16.57
N GLY A 19 14.47 -4.40 -17.31
CA GLY A 19 15.10 -5.72 -17.26
C GLY A 19 14.61 -6.63 -16.12
N SER A 20 13.70 -6.16 -15.28
CA SER A 20 13.02 -6.99 -14.26
C SER A 20 11.59 -7.30 -14.70
N ALA A 21 11.15 -8.54 -14.48
CA ALA A 21 9.77 -8.96 -14.75
C ALA A 21 8.78 -8.54 -13.64
N VAL A 22 9.28 -8.22 -12.45
CA VAL A 22 8.48 -7.96 -11.25
C VAL A 22 8.88 -6.61 -10.65
N SER A 23 7.88 -5.80 -10.29
CA SER A 23 8.06 -4.57 -9.52
C SER A 23 8.42 -4.90 -8.08
N GLY A 24 9.42 -4.22 -7.51
CA GLY A 24 9.72 -4.32 -6.08
C GLY A 24 8.60 -3.72 -5.22
N ASP A 25 7.95 -2.69 -5.75
CA ASP A 25 6.98 -1.90 -5.01
C ASP A 25 5.66 -2.64 -4.77
N SER A 26 5.12 -2.47 -3.56
CA SER A 26 3.81 -2.97 -3.17
C SER A 26 2.94 -1.86 -2.61
N VAL A 27 1.65 -1.96 -2.85
CA VAL A 27 0.66 -0.93 -2.51
C VAL A 27 -0.53 -1.60 -1.84
N VAL A 28 -1.17 -0.91 -0.90
CA VAL A 28 -2.46 -1.26 -0.31
C VAL A 28 -3.36 -0.03 -0.32
N ALA A 29 -4.64 -0.24 -0.65
CA ALA A 29 -5.70 0.71 -0.37
C ALA A 29 -6.87 -0.07 0.25
N ARG A 30 -7.36 0.40 1.39
CA ARG A 30 -8.53 -0.20 2.05
C ARG A 30 -9.31 0.86 2.82
N GLU A 31 -10.62 0.65 2.90
CA GLU A 31 -11.48 1.42 3.78
C GLU A 31 -11.55 0.75 5.16
N LEU A 32 -11.43 1.56 6.22
CA LEU A 32 -11.66 1.15 7.60
C LEU A 32 -13.15 1.21 7.92
N VAL A 33 -13.56 0.46 8.94
CA VAL A 33 -14.97 0.40 9.38
C VAL A 33 -15.51 1.76 9.85
N ASP A 34 -14.64 2.70 10.20
CA ASP A 34 -14.97 4.06 10.63
C ASP A 34 -14.98 5.08 9.47
N GLY A 35 -14.86 4.62 8.22
CA GLY A 35 -14.92 5.45 7.01
C GLY A 35 -13.61 6.14 6.66
N ARG A 36 -12.51 5.84 7.34
CA ARG A 36 -11.17 6.31 6.95
C ARG A 36 -10.58 5.44 5.84
N LEU A 37 -9.89 6.07 4.89
CA LEU A 37 -9.14 5.39 3.84
C LEU A 37 -7.67 5.23 4.29
N VAL A 38 -7.15 4.00 4.22
CA VAL A 38 -5.71 3.73 4.37
C VAL A 38 -5.12 3.49 3.00
N VAL A 39 -4.10 4.27 2.65
CA VAL A 39 -3.25 4.04 1.48
C VAL A 39 -1.81 3.88 1.93
N GLY A 40 -1.16 2.80 1.51
CA GLY A 40 0.23 2.52 1.82
C GLY A 40 1.02 2.13 0.58
N LEU A 41 2.24 2.62 0.45
CA LEU A 41 3.21 2.26 -0.57
C LEU A 41 4.50 1.84 0.12
N SER A 42 5.00 0.65 -0.19
CA SER A 42 6.30 0.16 0.27
C SER A 42 7.21 -0.03 -0.93
N ASP A 43 8.38 0.60 -0.86
CA ASP A 43 9.51 0.44 -1.78
C ASP A 43 10.65 -0.25 -1.02
N GLY A 44 10.87 -1.53 -1.32
CA GLY A 44 11.89 -2.36 -0.69
C GLY A 44 13.26 -2.15 -1.33
N MET A 45 14.34 -2.34 -0.57
CA MET A 45 15.69 -2.20 -1.12
C MET A 45 15.96 -3.19 -2.26
N GLY A 46 16.45 -2.68 -3.39
CA GLY A 46 16.81 -3.49 -4.56
C GLY A 46 15.72 -3.50 -5.63
N ALA A 47 15.57 -4.62 -6.34
CA ALA A 47 14.57 -4.77 -7.40
C ALA A 47 14.17 -6.24 -7.58
N GLY A 48 13.03 -6.45 -8.25
CA GLY A 48 12.55 -7.79 -8.61
C GLY A 48 11.89 -8.52 -7.45
N ALA A 49 11.89 -9.85 -7.53
CA ALA A 49 11.07 -10.71 -6.67
C ALA A 49 11.36 -10.57 -5.17
N ARG A 50 12.63 -10.36 -4.78
CA ARG A 50 12.98 -10.19 -3.37
C ARG A 50 12.39 -8.92 -2.77
N ALA A 51 12.62 -7.77 -3.43
CA ALA A 51 12.03 -6.50 -3.04
C ALA A 51 10.49 -6.61 -2.98
N ALA A 52 9.88 -7.30 -3.96
CA ALA A 52 8.44 -7.53 -3.99
C ALA A 52 7.93 -8.32 -2.78
N VAL A 53 8.65 -9.33 -2.30
CA VAL A 53 8.26 -10.12 -1.11
C VAL A 53 8.34 -9.26 0.14
N GLU A 54 9.45 -8.54 0.32
CA GLU A 54 9.66 -7.66 1.49
C GLU A 54 8.61 -6.55 1.53
N SER A 55 8.38 -5.86 0.40
CA SER A 55 7.37 -4.82 0.30
C SER A 55 5.95 -5.34 0.48
N LYS A 56 5.63 -6.55 -0.02
CA LYS A 56 4.32 -7.20 0.21
C LYS A 56 4.09 -7.45 1.69
N ALA A 57 5.10 -7.92 2.42
CA ALA A 57 4.99 -8.14 3.86
C ALA A 57 4.69 -6.81 4.59
N THR A 58 5.35 -5.72 4.21
CA THR A 58 5.10 -4.39 4.79
C THR A 58 3.65 -3.93 4.56
N VAL A 59 3.18 -3.94 3.30
CA VAL A 59 1.83 -3.44 3.01
C VAL A 59 0.74 -4.40 3.50
N PHE A 60 1.05 -5.69 3.66
CA PHE A 60 0.14 -6.63 4.32
C PHE A 60 -0.11 -6.20 5.77
N VAL A 61 0.94 -5.93 6.54
CA VAL A 61 0.80 -5.46 7.94
C VAL A 61 0.01 -4.15 7.99
N ALA A 62 0.29 -3.18 7.12
CA ALA A 62 -0.48 -1.94 7.06
C ALA A 62 -1.96 -2.15 6.64
N GLY A 63 -2.19 -3.10 5.72
CA GLY A 63 -3.51 -3.50 5.24
C GLY A 63 -4.33 -4.30 6.24
N THR A 64 -3.70 -4.95 7.22
CA THR A 64 -4.38 -5.73 8.25
C THR A 64 -4.28 -5.08 9.63
N ALA A 65 -3.62 -3.92 9.74
CA ALA A 65 -3.47 -3.22 11.00
C ALA A 65 -4.85 -2.88 11.59
N PRO A 66 -5.02 -2.98 12.92
CA PRO A 66 -6.19 -2.46 13.60
C PRO A 66 -6.40 -0.97 13.27
N ALA A 67 -7.66 -0.53 13.21
CA ALA A 67 -8.00 0.84 12.84
C ALA A 67 -7.39 1.87 13.80
N GLU A 68 -7.15 1.49 15.05
CA GLU A 68 -6.54 2.33 16.08
C GLU A 68 -5.02 2.49 15.93
N TRP A 69 -4.36 1.75 15.03
CA TRP A 69 -2.92 1.87 14.75
C TRP A 69 -2.61 2.74 13.53
N VAL A 70 -3.63 3.13 12.76
CA VAL A 70 -3.50 3.86 11.49
C VAL A 70 -4.14 5.22 11.59
#